data_AF-A0A7S3GUY8-F1
#
_entry.id   AF-A0A7S3GUY8-F1
#
_cell.length_a   1.000
_cell.length_b   1.000
_cell.length_c   1.000
_cell.angle_alpha   90.00
_cell.angle_beta   90.00
_cell.angle_gamma   90.00
#
_symmetry.space_group_name_H-M   'P 1'
#
loop_
_entity.id
_entity.type
_entity.pdbx_description
1 polymer ?
#
loop_
_entity_poly.entity_id
_entity_poly.type
_entity_poly.pdbx_seq_one_letter_code
_entity_poly.pdbx_strand_id
1 'polypeptide(L)'
;ELLPEAVPAFGKANVVDSFVVRGMGAVTWFSPGSFRSRPPLETSLENVVCAGDWVRMGEREHGAKGLCQERAFVSGLEAANALARKGALGAASRREHRVLQIREDE
;
A
#
# COMPACT_ATOMS: atom_id res chain seq x y z
N GLU A 1 17.13 12.01 -27.65
CA GLU A 1 17.46 11.69 -26.25
C GLU A 1 16.82 12.77 -25.39
N LEU A 2 15.93 12.43 -24.45
CA LEU A 2 15.06 13.46 -23.84
C LEU A 2 15.76 14.35 -22.80
N LEU A 3 16.77 13.81 -22.09
CA LEU A 3 17.45 14.53 -21.01
C LEU A 3 18.34 15.69 -21.50
N PRO A 4 19.18 15.54 -22.53
CA PRO A 4 19.95 16.66 -23.09
C PRO A 4 19.07 17.76 -23.71
N GLU A 5 17.89 17.40 -24.24
CA GLU A 5 16.91 18.35 -24.78
C GLU A 5 16.24 19.19 -23.68
N ALA A 6 15.89 18.56 -22.55
CA ALA A 6 15.30 19.25 -21.40
C ALA A 6 16.33 20.04 -20.57
N VAL A 7 17.57 19.55 -20.48
CA VAL A 7 18.66 20.12 -19.69
C VAL A 7 19.96 20.12 -20.52
N PRO A 8 20.32 21.23 -21.22
CA PRO A 8 21.45 21.25 -22.14
C PRO A 8 22.81 20.86 -21.54
N ALA A 9 23.04 21.15 -20.26
CA ALA A 9 24.25 20.76 -19.55
C ALA A 9 24.40 19.23 -19.42
N PHE A 10 23.28 18.48 -19.47
CA PHE A 10 23.25 17.03 -19.36
C PHE A 10 23.90 16.33 -20.56
N GLY A 11 23.94 16.98 -21.74
CA GLY A 11 24.65 16.46 -22.91
C GLY A 11 26.16 16.34 -22.74
N LYS A 12 26.73 16.91 -21.66
CA LYS A 12 28.15 16.79 -21.31
C LYS A 12 28.40 15.85 -20.13
N ALA A 13 27.37 15.23 -19.57
CA ALA A 13 27.50 14.36 -18.41
C ALA A 13 28.05 12.98 -18.83
N ASN A 14 28.97 12.44 -18.03
CA ASN A 14 29.43 11.06 -18.17
C ASN A 14 28.61 10.16 -17.25
N VAL A 15 27.93 9.16 -17.79
CA VAL A 15 27.22 8.15 -17.00
C VAL A 15 28.25 7.23 -16.34
N VAL A 16 28.29 7.22 -15.01
CA VAL A 16 29.22 6.38 -14.23
C VAL A 16 28.63 5.02 -13.84
N ASP A 17 27.30 4.93 -13.75
CA ASP A 17 26.55 3.72 -13.47
C ASP A 17 25.12 3.85 -14.02
N SER A 18 24.50 2.72 -14.36
CA SER A 18 23.11 2.68 -14.82
C SER A 18 22.47 1.32 -14.53
N PHE A 19 21.23 1.36 -14.06
CA PHE A 19 20.44 0.17 -13.82
C PHE A 19 19.02 0.38 -14.33
N VAL A 20 18.52 -0.60 -15.09
CA VAL A 20 17.19 -0.57 -15.69
C VAL A 20 16.43 -1.83 -15.30
N VAL A 21 15.27 -1.65 -14.68
CA VAL A 21 14.35 -2.75 -14.35
C VAL A 21 13.09 -2.64 -15.20
N ARG A 22 12.69 -3.76 -15.80
CA ARG A 22 11.38 -3.90 -16.43
C ARG A 22 10.42 -4.59 -15.46
N GLY A 23 9.65 -3.79 -14.74
CA GLY A 23 8.63 -4.27 -13.80
C GLY A 23 7.29 -4.54 -14.48
N MET A 24 7.20 -5.57 -15.33
CA MET A 24 5.89 -5.98 -15.88
C MET A 24 4.96 -6.42 -14.74
N GLY A 25 3.82 -5.74 -14.59
CA GLY A 25 2.89 -6.01 -13.49
C GLY A 25 3.41 -5.63 -12.11
N ALA A 26 4.47 -4.81 -12.01
CA ALA A 26 5.00 -4.34 -10.72
C ALA A 26 4.01 -3.46 -9.93
N VAL A 27 2.97 -2.99 -10.61
CA VAL A 27 1.90 -2.18 -10.03
C VAL A 27 0.57 -2.84 -10.36
N THR A 28 -0.33 -2.85 -9.38
CA THR A 28 -1.70 -3.33 -9.58
C THR A 28 -2.49 -2.29 -10.36
N TRP A 29 -2.94 -2.66 -11.55
CA TRP A 29 -3.84 -1.83 -12.34
C TRP A 29 -5.29 -2.11 -11.96
N PHE A 30 -6.06 -1.05 -11.76
CA PHE A 30 -7.48 -1.15 -11.45
C PHE A 30 -8.30 -0.75 -12.66
N SER A 31 -9.02 -1.71 -13.25
CA SER A 31 -10.00 -1.38 -14.28
C SER A 31 -11.15 -0.57 -13.68
N PRO A 32 -11.84 0.27 -14.47
CA PRO A 32 -13.03 0.97 -14.01
C PRO A 32 -14.04 0.01 -13.35
N GLY A 33 -14.55 0.38 -12.17
CA GLY A 33 -15.52 -0.43 -11.42
C GLY A 33 -14.94 -1.59 -10.60
N SER A 34 -13.66 -1.93 -10.75
CA SER A 34 -13.01 -3.05 -10.04
C SER A 34 -12.93 -2.91 -8.52
N PHE A 35 -13.24 -1.72 -7.96
CA PHE A 35 -13.20 -1.48 -6.52
C PHE A 35 -14.00 -2.52 -5.73
N ARG A 36 -15.21 -2.87 -6.20
CA ARG A 36 -16.07 -3.85 -5.52
C ARG A 36 -15.45 -5.25 -5.46
N SER A 37 -14.63 -5.59 -6.45
CA SER A 37 -13.94 -6.88 -6.55
C SER A 37 -12.66 -6.95 -5.70
N ARG A 38 -12.21 -5.82 -5.14
CA ARG A 38 -11.04 -5.82 -4.25
C ARG A 38 -11.35 -6.55 -2.94
N PRO A 39 -10.37 -7.24 -2.34
CA PRO A 39 -10.58 -7.94 -1.08
C PRO A 39 -10.92 -6.96 0.06
N PRO A 40 -11.84 -7.33 0.98
CA PRO A 40 -12.05 -6.59 2.20
C PRO A 40 -10.92 -6.87 3.21
N LEU A 41 -10.65 -5.92 4.10
CA LEU A 41 -9.69 -6.07 5.19
C LEU A 41 -9.99 -7.28 6.08
N GLU A 42 -11.26 -7.52 6.36
CA GLU A 42 -11.74 -8.66 7.12
C GLU A 42 -12.56 -9.58 6.23
N THR A 43 -12.24 -10.87 6.28
CA THR A 43 -12.97 -11.90 5.53
C THR A 43 -14.03 -12.56 6.42
N SER A 44 -14.82 -13.47 5.83
CA SER A 44 -15.75 -14.32 6.58
C SER A 44 -15.07 -15.39 7.44
N LEU A 45 -13.76 -15.61 7.25
CA LEU A 45 -12.97 -16.55 8.04
C LEU A 45 -12.37 -15.83 9.26
N GLU A 46 -12.47 -16.45 10.43
CA GLU A 46 -12.13 -15.83 11.71
C GLU A 46 -10.67 -15.35 11.79
N ASN A 47 -9.74 -16.16 11.29
CA ASN A 47 -8.30 -15.94 11.38
C ASN A 47 -7.67 -15.52 10.04
N VAL A 48 -8.46 -15.07 9.06
CA VAL A 48 -7.97 -14.60 7.76
C VAL A 48 -8.38 -13.15 7.53
N VAL A 49 -7.37 -12.33 7.27
CA VAL A 49 -7.47 -10.90 6.97
C VAL A 49 -6.67 -10.60 5.69
N CYS A 50 -7.01 -9.51 5.01
CA CYS A 50 -6.28 -9.06 3.83
C CYS A 50 -5.56 -7.74 4.16
N ALA A 51 -4.31 -7.62 3.70
CA ALA A 51 -3.52 -6.39 3.78
C ALA A 51 -2.94 -6.03 2.41
N GLY A 52 -2.54 -4.77 2.24
CA GLY A 52 -2.02 -4.22 1.00
C GLY A 52 -2.73 -2.94 0.56
N ASP A 53 -2.07 -2.18 -0.30
CA ASP A 53 -2.54 -0.88 -0.81
C ASP A 53 -3.88 -0.94 -1.57
N TRP A 54 -4.31 -2.12 -1.99
CA TRP A 54 -5.52 -2.36 -2.76
C TRP A 54 -6.69 -2.92 -1.94
N VAL A 55 -6.49 -3.20 -0.65
CA VAL A 55 -7.53 -3.71 0.24
C VAL A 55 -8.60 -2.64 0.52
N ARG A 56 -9.86 -3.06 0.59
CA ARG A 56 -10.98 -2.23 1.07
C ARG A 56 -11.02 -2.25 2.59
N MET A 57 -10.78 -1.10 3.21
CA MET A 57 -10.66 -0.95 4.67
C MET A 57 -11.91 -0.35 5.33
N GLY A 58 -12.90 0.10 4.54
CA GLY A 58 -14.16 0.65 5.05
C GLY A 58 -13.96 1.97 5.77
N GLU A 59 -14.37 2.08 7.03
CA GLU A 59 -14.13 3.27 7.87
C GLU A 59 -12.65 3.46 8.24
N ARG A 60 -11.80 2.44 8.01
CA ARG A 60 -10.34 2.47 8.29
C ARG A 60 -9.51 2.85 7.06
N GLU A 61 -10.14 3.43 6.04
CA GLU A 61 -9.43 3.86 4.84
C GLU A 61 -8.39 4.93 5.19
N HIS A 62 -7.18 4.75 4.65
CA HIS A 62 -6.04 5.63 4.93
C HIS A 62 -5.45 6.11 3.60
N GLY A 63 -5.68 7.38 3.30
CA GLY A 63 -5.00 8.11 2.22
C GLY A 63 -5.36 7.65 0.82
N ALA A 64 -4.40 7.77 -0.10
CA ALA A 64 -4.57 7.45 -1.51
C ALA A 64 -4.98 5.99 -1.75
N LYS A 65 -5.96 5.74 -2.64
CA LYS A 65 -6.62 4.43 -2.85
C LYS A 65 -5.88 3.46 -3.79
N GLY A 66 -4.54 3.44 -3.71
CA GLY A 66 -3.65 2.52 -4.42
C GLY A 66 -2.24 3.08 -4.62
N LEU A 67 -1.26 2.20 -4.90
CA LEU A 67 0.13 2.53 -5.25
C LEU A 67 0.84 3.41 -4.21
N CYS A 68 0.44 3.26 -2.95
CA CYS A 68 0.94 4.03 -1.83
C CYS A 68 1.53 3.09 -0.78
N GLN A 69 2.83 3.25 -0.51
CA GLN A 69 3.55 2.46 0.50
C GLN A 69 2.95 2.68 1.89
N GLU A 70 2.56 3.91 2.21
CA GLU A 70 1.93 4.24 3.49
C GLU A 70 0.64 3.44 3.69
N ARG A 71 -0.22 3.37 2.67
CA ARG A 71 -1.46 2.58 2.74
C ARG A 71 -1.18 1.08 2.89
N ALA A 72 -0.18 0.55 2.17
CA ALA A 72 0.22 -0.85 2.34
C ALA A 72 0.66 -1.12 3.79
N PHE A 73 1.40 -0.19 4.40
CA PHE A 73 1.82 -0.27 5.79
C PHE A 73 0.64 -0.21 6.76
N VAL A 74 -0.23 0.80 6.63
CA VAL A 74 -1.39 0.99 7.53
C VAL A 74 -2.40 -0.15 7.41
N SER A 75 -2.67 -0.64 6.19
CA SER A 75 -3.53 -1.82 6.00
C SER A 75 -2.97 -3.07 6.67
N GLY A 76 -1.65 -3.24 6.72
CA GLY A 76 -1.00 -4.31 7.49
C GLY A 76 -1.22 -4.19 8.99
N LEU A 77 -1.08 -2.97 9.55
CA LEU A 77 -1.36 -2.70 10.96
C LEU A 77 -2.82 -2.98 11.31
N GLU A 78 -3.76 -2.51 10.49
CA GLU A 78 -5.18 -2.73 10.72
C GLU A 78 -5.59 -4.20 10.57
N ALA A 79 -4.96 -4.94 9.66
CA ALA A 79 -5.19 -6.38 9.51
C ALA A 79 -4.72 -7.13 10.76
N ALA A 80 -3.55 -6.81 11.29
CA ALA A 80 -3.04 -7.37 12.53
C ALA A 80 -3.94 -7.01 13.73
N ASN A 81 -4.38 -5.75 13.82
CA ASN A 81 -5.31 -5.29 14.86
C ASN A 81 -6.65 -6.03 14.77
N ALA A 82 -7.16 -6.30 13.55
CA ALA A 82 -8.38 -7.08 13.37
C ALA A 82 -8.23 -8.51 13.91
N LEU A 83 -7.10 -9.18 13.66
CA LEU A 83 -6.82 -10.50 14.26
C LEU A 83 -6.72 -10.44 15.79
N ALA A 84 -6.09 -9.39 16.33
CA ALA A 84 -5.99 -9.18 17.77
C ALA A 84 -7.37 -9.00 18.43
N ARG A 85 -8.23 -8.17 17.83
CA ARG A 85 -9.61 -7.93 18.29
C ARG A 85 -10.47 -9.18 18.26
N LYS A 86 -10.30 -10.03 17.25
CA LYS A 86 -10.98 -11.34 17.15
C LYS A 86 -10.44 -12.38 18.12
N GLY A 87 -9.30 -12.12 18.78
CA GLY A 87 -8.64 -13.10 19.64
C GLY A 87 -7.91 -14.20 18.89
N ALA A 88 -7.78 -14.10 17.55
CA ALA A 88 -7.15 -15.09 16.69
C ALA A 88 -5.63 -15.24 16.95
N LEU A 89 -5.02 -14.26 17.62
CA LEU A 89 -3.60 -14.27 18.01
C LEU A 89 -3.34 -14.93 19.38
N GLY A 90 -4.37 -15.47 20.03
CA GLY A 90 -4.28 -16.07 21.36
C GLY A 90 -4.24 -15.04 22.50
N ALA A 91 -4.30 -15.54 23.74
CA ALA A 91 -4.44 -14.71 24.94
C ALA A 91 -3.25 -13.75 25.19
N ALA A 92 -2.05 -14.13 24.74
CA ALA A 92 -0.82 -13.37 24.96
C ALA A 92 -0.65 -12.16 24.01
N SER A 93 -1.40 -12.08 22.91
CA SER A 93 -1.16 -11.10 21.84
C SER A 93 -2.44 -10.40 21.40
N ARG A 94 -3.08 -9.68 22.34
CA ARG A 94 -4.26 -8.82 22.08
C ARG A 94 -3.93 -7.33 21.92
N ARG A 95 -2.65 -6.97 21.95
CA ARG A 95 -2.24 -5.57 21.88
C ARG A 95 -2.41 -5.05 20.46
N GLU A 96 -3.29 -4.07 20.30
CA GLU A 96 -3.44 -3.34 19.04
C GLU A 96 -2.32 -2.30 18.88
N HIS A 97 -1.83 -2.16 17.66
CA HIS A 97 -0.96 -1.07 17.25
C HIS A 97 -1.80 0.19 17.03
N ARG A 98 -1.37 1.33 17.58
CA ARG A 98 -2.00 2.62 17.30
C ARG A 98 -1.77 3.00 15.84
N VAL A 99 -2.84 3.26 15.10
CA VAL A 99 -2.79 3.85 13.75
C VAL A 99 -3.00 5.36 13.89
N LEU A 100 -2.09 6.15 13.32
CA LEU A 100 -2.22 7.61 13.30
C LEU A 100 -3.08 8.01 12.12
N GLN A 101 -3.92 9.03 12.29
CA GLN A 101 -4.72 9.58 11.20
C GLN A 101 -3.86 10.47 10.31
N ILE A 102 -4.27 10.60 9.05
CA ILE A 102 -3.68 11.55 8.11
C ILE A 102 -3.94 12.96 8.60
N ARG A 103 -2.95 13.83 8.46
CA ARG A 103 -3.08 15.22 8.86
C ARG A 103 -3.98 15.96 7.86
N GLU A 104 -4.59 17.05 8.30
CA GLU A 104 -5.46 17.84 7.40
C GLU A 104 -4.69 18.51 6.24
N ASP A 105 -3.38 18.68 6.37
CA ASP A 105 -2.50 19.30 5.38
C ASP A 105 -1.84 18.31 4.39
N GLU A 106 -2.21 17.03 4.45
CA GLU A 106 -1.72 15.96 3.57
C GLU A 106 -2.75 15.52 2.50
#